data_AF-A0A371JWG0-F1
#
_entry.id   AF-A0A371JWG0-F1
#
_cell.length_a   1.000
_cell.length_b   1.000
_cell.length_c   1.000
_cell.angle_alpha   90.00
_cell.angle_beta   90.00
_cell.angle_gamma   90.00
#
_symmetry.space_group_name_H-M   'P 1'
#
loop_
_entity.id
_entity.type
_entity.pdbx_description
1 polymer ?
#
loop_
_entity_poly.entity_id
_entity_poly.type
_entity_poly.pdbx_seq_one_letter_code
_entity_poly.pdbx_strand_id
1 'polypeptide(L)'
;MPVPNQLTLPPDLLLQLWPAPTGPATDAIALAALAPERLDHLCQQATDQTHRAMEEARSLLDLALETLELQLSPDHQRRLLERADDELAAAQRWGTLAANARFCREQPALAQQLSGAADEARASHAGTRKRRAD
;
A
#
# COMPACT_ATOMS: atom_id res chain seq x y z
N MET A 1 0.05 -19.76 16.29
CA MET A 1 0.40 -18.36 16.01
C MET A 1 -0.90 -17.59 15.82
N PRO A 2 -1.23 -16.58 16.65
CA PRO A 2 -2.45 -15.83 16.43
C PRO A 2 -2.28 -15.01 15.16
N VAL A 3 -3.25 -15.11 14.27
CA VAL A 3 -3.43 -14.25 13.11
C VAL A 3 -3.26 -12.79 13.59
N PRO A 4 -2.41 -11.94 12.96
CA PRO A 4 -2.24 -10.58 13.42
C PRO A 4 -3.62 -9.93 13.54
N ASN A 5 -3.90 -9.33 14.71
CA ASN A 5 -5.19 -8.78 15.13
C ASN A 5 -5.73 -7.67 14.20
N GLN A 6 -4.98 -7.35 13.13
CA GLN A 6 -5.36 -6.47 12.03
C GLN A 6 -6.29 -7.17 11.03
N LEU A 7 -6.15 -8.49 10.83
CA LEU A 7 -6.97 -9.25 9.88
C LEU A 7 -8.43 -9.44 10.35
N THR A 8 -8.77 -9.06 11.58
CA THR A 8 -10.15 -9.01 12.09
C THR A 8 -10.79 -7.62 11.99
N LEU A 9 -10.03 -6.60 11.57
CA LEU A 9 -10.55 -5.24 11.46
C LEU A 9 -11.46 -5.06 10.24
N PRO A 10 -12.44 -4.13 10.31
CA PRO A 10 -13.19 -3.70 9.15
C PRO A 10 -12.26 -3.30 8.00
N PRO A 11 -12.63 -3.56 6.73
CA PRO A 11 -11.81 -3.23 5.55
C PRO A 11 -11.31 -1.78 5.57
N ASP A 12 -12.18 -0.84 5.98
CA ASP A 12 -11.85 0.59 6.07
C ASP A 12 -10.74 0.89 7.08
N LEU A 13 -10.74 0.19 8.21
CA LEU A 13 -9.72 0.31 9.26
C LEU A 13 -8.44 -0.41 8.86
N LEU A 14 -8.54 -1.53 8.14
CA LEU A 14 -7.40 -2.20 7.51
C LEU A 14 -6.71 -1.28 6.50
N LEU A 15 -7.46 -0.51 5.73
CA LEU A 15 -6.92 0.47 4.77
C LEU A 15 -6.23 1.64 5.49
N GLN A 16 -6.84 2.19 6.55
CA GLN A 16 -6.24 3.29 7.32
C GLN A 16 -4.99 2.87 8.10
N LEU A 17 -4.96 1.63 8.57
CA LEU A 17 -3.85 1.07 9.34
C LEU A 17 -2.90 0.25 8.48
N TRP A 18 -3.15 0.16 7.17
CA TRP A 18 -2.26 -0.53 6.27
C TRP A 18 -0.92 0.21 6.33
N PRO A 19 0.13 -0.41 6.87
CA PRO A 19 1.39 0.28 7.08
C PRO A 19 1.86 0.82 5.73
N ALA A 20 2.45 2.03 5.74
CA ALA A 20 3.20 2.51 4.59
C ALA A 20 4.16 1.38 4.17
N PRO A 21 4.03 0.81 2.96
CA PRO A 21 4.64 -0.45 2.64
C PRO A 21 6.15 -0.29 2.73
N THR A 22 6.78 -1.04 3.64
CA THR A 22 8.24 -1.19 3.68
C THR A 22 8.74 -2.04 2.50
N GLY A 23 7.82 -2.59 1.69
CA GLY A 23 8.07 -3.21 0.39
C GLY A 23 6.86 -3.99 -0.12
N PRO A 24 6.76 -4.23 -1.46
CA PRO A 24 5.60 -4.88 -2.10
C PRO A 24 5.38 -6.34 -1.66
N ALA A 25 6.43 -7.02 -1.18
CA ALA A 25 6.34 -8.41 -0.72
C ALA A 25 5.63 -8.55 0.64
N THR A 26 5.67 -7.52 1.50
CA THR A 26 5.08 -7.58 2.84
C THR A 26 3.55 -7.54 2.78
N ASP A 27 3.00 -6.83 1.77
CA ASP A 27 1.57 -6.66 1.59
C ASP A 27 0.88 -7.93 1.07
N ALA A 28 1.51 -8.60 0.10
CA ALA A 28 0.96 -9.82 -0.50
C ALA A 28 0.77 -10.95 0.53
N ILE A 29 1.63 -11.03 1.55
CA ILE A 29 1.57 -12.03 2.63
C ILE A 29 0.35 -11.79 3.52
N ALA A 30 0.12 -10.55 3.93
CA ALA A 30 -1.03 -10.21 4.77
C ALA A 30 -2.35 -10.37 4.01
N LEU A 31 -2.36 -10.01 2.72
CA LEU A 31 -3.52 -10.18 1.84
C LEU A 31 -3.84 -11.65 1.56
N ALA A 32 -2.85 -12.53 1.40
CA ALA A 32 -3.07 -13.97 1.15
C ALA A 32 -3.85 -14.68 2.26
N ALA A 33 -3.88 -14.11 3.47
CA ALA A 33 -4.63 -14.64 4.61
C ALA A 33 -6.11 -14.18 4.66
N LEU A 34 -6.53 -13.27 3.78
CA LEU A 34 -7.90 -12.75 3.74
C LEU A 34 -8.84 -13.63 2.93
N ALA A 35 -10.11 -13.62 3.31
CA ALA A 35 -11.17 -14.25 2.54
C ALA A 35 -11.37 -13.53 1.18
N PRO A 36 -11.80 -14.24 0.11
CA PRO A 36 -11.97 -13.67 -1.22
C PRO A 36 -12.85 -12.42 -1.27
N GLU A 37 -13.95 -12.39 -0.52
CA GLU A 37 -14.90 -11.26 -0.51
C GLU A 37 -14.25 -9.99 0.08
N ARG A 38 -13.33 -10.18 1.04
CA ARG A 38 -12.57 -9.07 1.62
C ARG A 38 -11.48 -8.59 0.69
N LEU A 39 -10.86 -9.49 -0.07
CA LEU A 39 -9.91 -9.13 -1.12
C LEU A 39 -10.59 -8.34 -2.24
N ASP A 40 -11.80 -8.73 -2.65
CA ASP A 40 -12.60 -7.99 -3.64
C ASP A 40 -12.94 -6.58 -3.15
N HIS A 41 -13.45 -6.46 -1.92
CA HIS A 41 -13.79 -5.16 -1.33
C HIS A 41 -12.55 -4.26 -1.23
N LEU A 42 -11.44 -4.81 -0.75
CA LEU A 42 -10.18 -4.07 -0.60
C LEU A 42 -9.61 -3.67 -1.97
N CYS A 43 -9.69 -4.54 -2.98
CA CYS A 43 -9.29 -4.22 -4.35
C CYS A 43 -10.11 -3.06 -4.92
N GLN A 44 -11.44 -3.09 -4.75
CA GLN A 44 -12.32 -2.02 -5.22
C GLN A 44 -12.00 -0.69 -4.53
N GLN A 45 -11.95 -0.68 -3.19
CA GLN A 45 -11.68 0.53 -2.43
C GLN A 45 -10.29 1.10 -2.71
N ALA A 46 -9.27 0.24 -2.80
CA ALA A 46 -7.92 0.69 -3.14
C ALA A 46 -7.88 1.30 -4.55
N THR A 47 -8.61 0.72 -5.52
CA THR A 47 -8.73 1.27 -6.88
C THR A 47 -9.40 2.65 -6.85
N ASP A 48 -10.50 2.81 -6.11
CA ASP A 48 -11.19 4.10 -5.98
C ASP A 48 -10.28 5.16 -5.33
N GLN A 49 -9.51 4.78 -4.32
CA GLN A 49 -8.55 5.67 -3.66
C GLN A 49 -7.36 6.03 -4.55
N THR A 50 -6.89 5.11 -5.40
CA THR A 50 -5.91 5.42 -6.45
C THR A 50 -6.44 6.49 -7.39
N HIS A 51 -7.66 6.33 -7.90
CA HIS A 51 -8.27 7.31 -8.80
C HIS A 51 -8.42 8.69 -8.15
N ARG A 52 -8.93 8.74 -6.92
CA ARG A 52 -9.05 10.02 -6.18
C ARG A 52 -7.72 10.70 -5.97
N ALA A 53 -6.68 9.97 -5.57
CA ALA A 53 -5.35 10.54 -5.37
C ALA A 53 -4.74 11.05 -6.69
N MET A 54 -4.98 10.36 -7.81
CA MET A 54 -4.58 10.84 -9.14
C MET A 54 -5.33 12.11 -9.55
N GLU A 55 -6.63 12.19 -9.29
CA GLU A 55 -7.45 13.37 -9.57
C GLU A 55 -7.02 14.58 -8.73
N GLU A 56 -6.71 14.37 -7.46
CA GLU A 56 -6.21 15.41 -6.56
C GLU A 56 -4.82 15.90 -7.01
N ALA A 57 -3.90 14.97 -7.29
CA ALA A 57 -2.58 15.31 -7.83
C ALA A 57 -2.68 16.13 -9.12
N ARG A 58 -3.56 15.73 -10.04
CA ARG A 58 -3.83 16.47 -11.27
C ARG A 58 -4.34 17.88 -10.98
N SER A 59 -5.31 18.02 -10.07
CA SER A 59 -5.90 19.31 -9.72
C SER A 59 -4.85 20.26 -9.12
N LEU A 60 -3.93 19.74 -8.30
CA LEU A 60 -2.81 20.49 -7.74
C LEU A 60 -1.80 20.94 -8.81
N LEU A 61 -1.52 20.09 -9.80
CA LEU A 61 -0.66 20.42 -10.93
C LEU A 61 -1.30 21.47 -11.85
N ASP A 62 -2.59 21.34 -12.13
CA ASP A 62 -3.36 22.32 -12.91
C ASP A 62 -3.33 23.68 -12.20
N LEU A 63 -3.55 23.73 -10.88
CA LEU A 63 -3.42 24.95 -10.09
C LEU A 63 -1.99 25.51 -10.09
N ALA A 64 -0.98 24.65 -10.00
CA ALA A 64 0.42 25.08 -10.06
C ALA A 64 0.73 25.76 -11.41
N LEU A 65 0.20 25.24 -12.52
CA LEU A 65 0.34 25.84 -13.85
C LEU A 65 -0.37 27.20 -13.94
N GLU A 66 -1.61 27.31 -13.45
CA GLU A 66 -2.32 28.60 -13.38
C GLU A 66 -1.53 29.63 -12.56
N THR A 67 -0.90 29.20 -11.45
CA THR A 67 -0.11 30.11 -10.60
C THR A 67 1.20 30.57 -11.25
N LEU A 68 1.74 29.81 -12.22
CA LEU A 68 2.90 30.22 -13.03
C LEU A 68 2.52 31.34 -14.00
N GLU A 69 1.34 31.25 -14.61
CA GLU A 69 0.81 32.29 -15.50
C GLU A 69 0.58 33.61 -14.75
N LEU A 70 0.18 33.53 -13.47
CA LEU A 70 -0.09 34.68 -12.61
C LEU A 70 1.17 35.24 -11.90
N GLN A 71 2.36 34.69 -12.13
CA GLN A 71 3.61 35.05 -11.45
C GLN A 71 3.51 35.08 -9.91
N LEU A 72 2.79 34.10 -9.34
CA LEU A 72 2.69 33.97 -7.89
C LEU A 72 4.03 33.53 -7.24
N SER A 73 4.09 33.63 -5.92
CA SER A 73 5.31 33.33 -5.15
C SER A 73 5.87 31.94 -5.47
N PRO A 74 7.19 31.80 -5.72
CA PRO A 74 7.82 30.51 -6.01
C PRO A 74 7.69 29.51 -4.85
N ASP A 75 7.60 30.00 -3.61
CA ASP A 75 7.36 29.14 -2.44
C ASP A 75 5.97 28.51 -2.46
N HIS A 76 4.97 29.20 -3.00
CA HIS A 76 3.62 28.67 -3.13
C HIS A 76 3.58 27.55 -4.18
N GLN A 77 4.21 27.79 -5.34
CA GLN A 77 4.36 26.80 -6.41
C GLN A 77 5.06 25.54 -5.93
N ARG A 78 6.19 25.69 -5.20
CA ARG A 78 6.91 24.54 -4.63
C ARG A 78 6.02 23.70 -3.72
N ARG A 79 5.22 24.32 -2.85
CA ARG A 79 4.30 23.58 -1.96
C ARG A 79 3.21 22.84 -2.71
N LEU A 80 2.69 23.40 -3.80
CA LEU A 80 1.70 22.72 -4.65
C LEU A 80 2.31 21.48 -5.31
N LEU A 81 3.54 21.59 -5.83
CA LEU A 81 4.27 20.47 -6.42
C LEU A 81 4.58 19.38 -5.39
N GLU A 82 5.11 19.74 -4.22
CA GLU A 82 5.36 18.81 -3.12
C GLU A 82 4.09 18.06 -2.72
N ARG A 83 2.95 18.77 -2.66
CA ARG A 83 1.67 18.14 -2.35
C ARG A 83 1.19 17.21 -3.48
N ALA A 84 1.35 17.60 -4.74
CA ALA A 84 1.02 16.75 -5.87
C ALA A 84 1.84 15.45 -5.86
N ASP A 85 3.12 15.54 -5.53
CA ASP A 85 4.01 14.37 -5.37
C ASP A 85 3.54 13.46 -4.23
N ASP A 86 3.12 14.01 -3.09
CA ASP A 86 2.56 13.24 -1.97
C ASP A 86 1.31 12.44 -2.41
N GLU A 87 0.42 13.08 -3.16
CA GLU A 87 -0.80 12.44 -3.68
C GLU A 87 -0.48 11.39 -4.76
N LEU A 88 0.50 11.62 -5.63
CA LEU A 88 0.98 10.61 -6.58
C LEU A 88 1.60 9.40 -5.87
N ALA A 89 2.39 9.65 -4.82
CA ALA A 89 2.94 8.59 -3.99
C ALA A 89 1.80 7.81 -3.29
N ALA A 90 0.73 8.49 -2.86
CA ALA A 90 -0.46 7.83 -2.32
C ALA A 90 -1.16 6.98 -3.38
N ALA A 91 -1.37 7.50 -4.60
CA ALA A 91 -1.95 6.76 -5.70
C ALA A 91 -1.17 5.48 -6.03
N GLN A 92 0.17 5.56 -6.04
CA GLN A 92 1.04 4.41 -6.29
C GLN A 92 0.91 3.34 -5.18
N ARG A 93 0.83 3.76 -3.91
CA ARG A 93 0.62 2.84 -2.79
C ARG A 93 -0.72 2.12 -2.91
N TRP A 94 -1.79 2.86 -3.14
CA TRP A 94 -3.12 2.29 -3.33
C TRP A 94 -3.19 1.37 -4.55
N GLY A 95 -2.53 1.73 -5.64
CA GLY A 95 -2.52 0.92 -6.86
C GLY A 95 -1.78 -0.40 -6.67
N THR A 96 -0.68 -0.37 -5.92
CA THR A 96 0.06 -1.58 -5.52
C THR A 96 -0.79 -2.49 -4.64
N LEU A 97 -1.51 -1.91 -3.68
CA LEU A 97 -2.40 -2.66 -2.80
C LEU A 97 -3.53 -3.33 -3.59
N ALA A 98 -4.18 -2.61 -4.51
CA ALA A 98 -5.21 -3.15 -5.39
C ALA A 98 -4.68 -4.30 -6.24
N ALA A 99 -3.49 -4.14 -6.84
CA ALA A 99 -2.84 -5.17 -7.65
C ALA A 99 -2.52 -6.43 -6.83
N ASN A 100 -2.00 -6.27 -5.61
CA ASN A 100 -1.71 -7.38 -4.72
C ASN A 100 -2.99 -8.11 -4.26
N ALA A 101 -4.06 -7.36 -3.94
CA ALA A 101 -5.33 -7.95 -3.53
C ALA A 101 -5.93 -8.79 -4.68
N ARG A 102 -5.90 -8.24 -5.89
CA ARG A 102 -6.31 -8.94 -7.11
C ARG A 102 -5.47 -10.19 -7.35
N PHE A 103 -4.14 -10.10 -7.20
CA PHE A 103 -3.25 -11.23 -7.34
C PHE A 103 -3.56 -12.35 -6.33
N CYS A 104 -3.74 -12.02 -5.06
CA CYS A 104 -4.08 -13.00 -4.01
C CYS A 104 -5.40 -13.72 -4.30
N ARG A 105 -6.37 -13.01 -4.89
CA ARG A 105 -7.65 -13.58 -5.31
C ARG A 105 -7.52 -14.49 -6.53
N GLU A 106 -6.78 -14.07 -7.55
CA GLU A 106 -6.65 -14.79 -8.82
C GLU A 106 -5.69 -15.97 -8.74
N GLN A 107 -4.69 -15.90 -7.86
CA GLN A 107 -3.62 -16.90 -7.70
C GLN A 107 -3.41 -17.28 -6.22
N PRO A 108 -4.43 -17.85 -5.54
CA PRO A 108 -4.36 -18.10 -4.10
C PRO A 108 -3.25 -19.08 -3.70
N ALA A 109 -3.01 -20.11 -4.51
CA ALA A 109 -1.94 -21.08 -4.24
C ALA A 109 -0.54 -20.45 -4.32
N LEU A 110 -0.32 -19.55 -5.28
CA LEU A 110 0.95 -18.84 -5.45
C LEU A 110 1.16 -17.82 -4.33
N ALA A 111 0.10 -17.11 -3.93
CA ALA A 111 0.13 -16.19 -2.81
C ALA A 111 0.46 -16.89 -1.48
N GLN A 112 -0.08 -18.10 -1.26
CA GLN A 112 0.25 -18.93 -0.09
C GLN A 112 1.71 -19.40 -0.10
N GLN A 113 2.27 -19.75 -1.27
CA GLN A 113 3.68 -20.12 -1.38
C GLN A 113 4.62 -18.95 -1.03
N LEU A 114 4.29 -17.74 -1.49
CA LEU A 114 5.02 -16.52 -1.14
C LEU A 114 4.96 -16.24 0.38
N SER A 115 3.82 -16.52 1.01
CA SER A 115 3.68 -16.45 2.47
C SER A 115 4.56 -17.48 3.19
N GLY A 116 4.52 -18.75 2.76
CA GLY A 116 5.30 -19.83 3.37
C GLY A 116 6.81 -19.59 3.27
N ALA A 117 7.30 -19.17 2.09
CA ALA A 117 8.71 -18.87 1.88
C ALA A 117 9.20 -17.69 2.74
N ALA A 118 8.35 -16.69 2.98
CA ALA A 118 8.69 -15.55 3.83
C ALA A 118 8.76 -15.93 5.32
N ASP A 119 7.88 -16.82 5.79
CA ASP A 119 7.91 -17.33 7.16
C ASP A 119 9.14 -18.22 7.42
N GLU A 120 9.54 -19.04 6.46
CA GLU A 120 10.79 -19.82 6.53
C GLU A 120 12.04 -18.94 6.56
N ALA A 121 12.08 -17.87 5.76
CA ALA A 121 13.19 -16.90 5.78
C ALA A 121 13.27 -16.14 7.12
N ARG A 122 12.13 -15.74 7.69
CA ARG A 122 12.06 -15.08 9.01
C ARG A 122 12.46 -16.03 10.14
N ALA A 123 12.01 -17.28 10.11
CA ALA A 123 12.41 -18.30 11.08
C ALA A 123 13.92 -18.58 11.02
N SER A 124 14.50 -18.63 9.82
CA SER A 124 15.94 -18.83 9.61
C SER A 124 16.76 -17.67 10.20
N HIS A 125 16.30 -16.43 10.05
CA HIS A 125 16.97 -15.27 10.65
C HIS A 125 16.80 -15.17 12.17
N ALA A 126 15.65 -15.60 12.71
CA ALA A 126 15.45 -15.69 14.16
C ALA A 126 16.35 -16.78 14.80
N GLY A 127 16.54 -17.91 14.11
CA GLY A 127 17.43 -19.00 14.54
C GLY A 127 18.91 -18.59 14.59
N THR A 128 19.36 -17.74 13.65
CA THR A 128 20.75 -17.25 13.64
C THR A 128 21.06 -16.25 14.77
N ARG A 129 20.06 -15.54 15.31
CA ARG A 129 20.28 -14.67 16.49
C ARG A 129 20.43 -15.44 17.79
N LYS A 130 19.85 -16.63 17.90
CA LYS A 130 19.90 -17.43 19.13
C LYS A 130 21.22 -18.18 19.34
N ARG A 131 21.99 -18.44 18.27
CA ARG A 131 23.29 -19.14 18.34
C ARG A 131 24.51 -18.24 18.63
N ARG A 132 24.31 -16.95 18.90
CA ARG A 132 25.39 -15.99 19.17
C ARG A 132 25.41 -15.49 20.62
N ALA A 133 24.67 -16.17 21.49
CA ALA A 133 24.50 -15.83 22.91
C ALA A 133 24.85 -17.00 23.85
N ASP A 134 25.62 -17.98 23.38
CA ASP A 134 26.24 -19.03 24.20
C ASP A 134 27.77 -18.93 24.09
#